data_AF-A0A7W1TUI2-F1
#
_entry.id   AF-A0A7W1TUI2-F1
#
_cell.length_a   1.000
_cell.length_b   1.000
_cell.length_c   1.000
_cell.angle_alpha   90.00
_cell.angle_beta   90.00
_cell.angle_gamma   90.00
#
_symmetry.space_group_name_H-M   'P 1'
#
loop_
_entity.id
_entity.type
_entity.pdbx_description
1 polymer ?
#
loop_
_entity_poly.entity_id
_entity_poly.type
_entity_poly.pdbx_seq_one_letter_code
_entity_poly.pdbx_strand_id
1 'polypeptide(L)' 'MCGIVEAGYADRVMFGSDQIIWPGLIEAAITSIDEAPFLTAEQKRDIFYNNAARFLRLTDAEMARHHGEPR' A
#
# COMPACT_ATOMS: atom_id res chain seq x y z
N MET A 1 7.79 -7.41 -8.79
CA MET A 1 6.68 -6.43 -8.77
C MET A 1 6.38 -5.88 -10.17
N CYS A 2 7.37 -5.38 -10.92
CA CYS A 2 7.20 -4.85 -12.28
C CYS A 2 6.29 -5.72 -13.19
N GLY A 3 6.60 -7.02 -13.32
CA GLY A 3 5.78 -7.92 -14.16
C GLY A 3 4.32 -8.13 -13.70
N ILE A 4 3.99 -7.90 -12.43
CA ILE A 4 2.59 -7.94 -11.93
C ILE A 4 1.84 -6.68 -12.36
N VAL A 5 2.52 -5.54 -12.32
CA VAL A 5 1.98 -4.23 -12.71
C VAL A 5 1.79 -4.18 -14.23
N GLU A 6 2.78 -4.61 -15.00
CA GLU A 6 2.70 -4.69 -16.46
C GLU A 6 1.60 -5.64 -16.94
N ALA A 7 1.33 -6.71 -16.17
CA ALA A 7 0.21 -7.62 -16.43
C ALA A 7 -1.17 -7.06 -16.03
N GLY A 8 -1.24 -5.83 -15.50
CA GLY A 8 -2.48 -5.13 -15.16
C GLY A 8 -3.09 -5.50 -13.80
N TYR A 9 -2.32 -6.11 -12.89
CA TYR A 9 -2.82 -6.59 -11.60
C TYR A 9 -2.40 -5.71 -10.40
N ALA A 10 -2.06 -4.45 -10.65
CA ALA A 10 -1.62 -3.52 -9.59
C ALA A 10 -2.68 -3.33 -8.49
N ASP A 11 -3.97 -3.45 -8.82
CA ASP A 11 -5.12 -3.35 -7.90
C ASP A 11 -5.23 -4.50 -6.89
N ARG A 12 -4.44 -5.56 -7.06
CA ARG A 12 -4.45 -6.76 -6.19
C ARG A 12 -3.22 -6.89 -5.30
N VAL A 13 -2.32 -5.91 -5.36
CA VAL A 13 -1.07 -5.90 -4.58
C VAL A 13 -1.25 -5.00 -3.36
N MET A 14 -0.89 -5.50 -2.17
CA MET A 14 -0.94 -4.75 -0.91
C MET A 14 0.43 -4.79 -0.24
N PHE A 15 0.79 -3.71 0.44
CA PHE A 15 1.98 -3.68 1.28
C PHE A 15 1.77 -4.51 2.56
N GLY A 16 2.75 -5.35 2.87
CA GLY A 16 2.84 -6.09 4.13
C GLY A 16 4.30 -6.33 4.45
N SER A 17 4.72 -6.00 5.67
CA SER A 17 6.14 -6.06 6.05
C SER A 17 6.56 -7.42 6.63
N ASP A 18 5.61 -8.18 7.16
CA ASP A 18 5.82 -9.42 7.92
C ASP A 18 6.97 -9.31 8.95
N GLN A 19 7.12 -8.10 9.51
CA GLN A 19 8.23 -7.78 10.40
C GLN A 19 7.96 -8.27 11.82
N ILE A 20 8.88 -9.11 12.32
CA ILE A 20 8.77 -9.69 13.66
C ILE A 20 9.77 -9.04 14.64
N ILE A 21 11.06 -8.86 14.27
CA ILE A 21 12.11 -8.41 15.23
C ILE A 21 13.17 -7.46 14.60
N TRP A 22 13.11 -7.15 13.29
CA TRP A 22 14.22 -6.43 12.64
C TRP A 22 13.98 -4.91 12.53
N PRO A 23 14.76 -4.08 13.25
CA PRO A 23 14.65 -2.63 13.13
C PRO A 23 15.09 -2.16 11.74
N GLY A 24 14.37 -1.19 11.17
CA GLY A 24 14.73 -0.53 9.90
C GLY A 24 14.26 -1.22 8.61
N LEU A 25 13.83 -2.49 8.65
CA LEU A 25 13.36 -3.18 7.44
C LEU A 25 12.02 -2.66 6.92
N ILE A 26 11.17 -2.10 7.79
CA ILE A 26 9.92 -1.44 7.36
C ILE A 26 10.26 -0.23 6.49
N GLU A 27 11.21 0.60 6.93
CA GLU A 27 11.62 1.80 6.20
C GLU A 27 12.20 1.43 4.83
N ALA A 28 13.14 0.48 4.79
CA ALA A 28 13.71 0.01 3.52
C ALA A 28 12.63 -0.54 2.55
N ALA A 29 11.64 -1.27 3.08
CA ALA A 29 10.54 -1.79 2.27
C ALA A 29 9.65 -0.66 1.73
N ILE A 30 9.34 0.35 2.54
CA ILE A 30 8.60 1.54 2.09
C ILE A 30 9.37 2.27 1.00
N THR A 31 10.66 2.56 1.22
CA THR A 31 11.52 3.25 0.24
C THR A 31 11.57 2.50 -1.09
N SER A 32 11.64 1.17 -1.07
CA SER A 32 11.66 0.38 -2.30
C SER A 32 10.42 0.55 -3.18
N ILE A 33 9.25 0.79 -2.58
CA ILE A 33 8.00 1.03 -3.29
C ILE A 33 7.90 2.50 -3.70
N ASP A 34 8.34 3.41 -2.83
CA ASP A 34 8.28 4.85 -3.09
C ASP A 34 9.23 5.29 -4.20
N GLU A 35 10.40 4.65 -4.33
CA GLU A 35 11.39 4.94 -5.37
C GLU A 35 11.18 4.13 -6.65
N ALA A 36 10.21 3.21 -6.69
CA ALA A 36 9.95 2.38 -7.86
C ALA A 36 9.52 3.24 -9.07
N PRO A 37 10.32 3.30 -10.15
CA PRO A 37 10.08 4.22 -11.27
C PRO A 37 8.93 3.77 -12.19
N PHE A 38 8.54 2.49 -12.11
CA PHE A 38 7.47 1.89 -12.89
C PHE A 38 6.09 2.03 -12.24
N LEU A 39 6.00 2.63 -11.04
CA LEU A 39 4.74 2.86 -10.34
C LEU A 39 4.31 4.32 -10.43
N THR A 40 3.05 4.55 -10.78
CA THR A 40 2.43 5.88 -10.65
C THR A 40 2.18 6.23 -9.19
N ALA A 41 1.97 7.51 -8.89
CA ALA A 41 1.61 7.95 -7.54
C ALA A 41 0.31 7.30 -7.04
N GLU A 42 -0.66 7.08 -7.93
CA GLU A 42 -1.91 6.39 -7.64
C GLU A 42 -1.66 4.92 -7.28
N GLN A 43 -0.89 4.20 -8.09
CA GLN A 43 -0.54 2.80 -7.80
C GLN A 43 0.18 2.65 -6.46
N LYS A 44 1.10 3.57 -6.12
CA LYS A 44 1.76 3.58 -4.81
C LYS A 44 0.74 3.74 -3.68
N ARG A 45 -0.21 4.67 -3.82
CA ARG A 45 -1.29 4.88 -2.84
C ARG A 45 -2.16 3.63 -2.69
N ASP A 46 -2.47 2.96 -3.80
CA ASP A 46 -3.26 1.74 -3.80
C ASP A 46 -2.56 0.60 -3.06
N ILE A 47 -1.28 0.41 -3.34
CA ILE A 47 -0.44 -0.60 -2.68
C ILE A 47 -0.33 -0.33 -1.17
N PHE A 48 -0.15 0.93 -0.77
CA PHE A 48 -0.03 1.28 0.65
C PHE A 48 -1.35 1.27 1.41
N TYR A 49 -2.50 1.44 0.75
CA TYR A 49 -3.77 1.58 1.47
C TYR A 49 -5.01 1.09 0.71
N ASN A 50 -5.34 1.66 -0.46
CA ASN A 50 -6.68 1.48 -1.05
C ASN A 50 -6.99 0.02 -1.38
N ASN A 51 -6.00 -0.75 -1.82
CA ASN A 51 -6.17 -2.17 -2.10
C ASN A 51 -6.54 -2.96 -0.83
N ALA A 52 -5.89 -2.64 0.29
CA ALA A 52 -6.22 -3.23 1.60
C ALA A 52 -7.59 -2.80 2.09
N ALA A 53 -7.94 -1.52 1.94
CA ALA A 53 -9.25 -1.00 2.32
C ALA A 53 -10.38 -1.73 1.57
N ARG A 54 -10.23 -1.91 0.25
CA ARG A 54 -11.18 -2.65 -0.59
C ARG A 54 -11.22 -4.13 -0.24
N PHE A 55 -10.07 -4.77 -0.04
CA PHE A 55 -9.98 -6.20 0.28
C PHE A 55 -10.63 -6.53 1.63
N LEU A 56 -10.35 -5.71 2.64
CA LEU A 56 -10.89 -5.85 4.00
C LEU A 56 -12.30 -5.27 4.15
N ARG A 57 -12.82 -4.61 3.12
CA ARG A 57 -14.15 -3.95 3.11
C ARG A 57 -14.32 -2.92 4.22
N LEU A 58 -13.30 -2.08 4.39
CA LEU A 58 -13.36 -0.98 5.36
C LEU A 58 -14.50 -0.02 5.01
N THR A 59 -15.18 0.45 6.05
CA THR A 59 -16.24 1.45 5.95
C THR A 59 -15.68 2.85 5.76
N ASP A 60 -16.48 3.76 5.22
CA ASP A 60 -16.10 5.18 5.08
C ASP A 60 -15.69 5.81 6.41
N ALA A 61 -16.35 5.41 7.51
CA ALA A 61 -16.02 5.86 8.85
C ALA A 61 -14.63 5.36 9.33
N GLU A 62 -14.28 4.10 9.03
CA GLU A 62 -12.96 3.56 9.35
C GLU A 62 -11.86 4.22 8.50
N MET A 63 -12.14 4.45 7.21
CA MET A 63 -11.21 5.13 6.33
C MET A 63 -10.98 6.58 6.75
N ALA A 64 -12.04 7.34 7.05
CA ALA A 64 -11.93 8.71 7.56
C ALA A 64 -11.07 8.79 8.84
N ARG A 65 -11.26 7.83 9.76
CA ARG A 65 -10.45 7.72 10.98
C ARG A 65 -8.97 7.47 10.67
N HIS A 66 -8.63 6.61 9.71
CA HIS A 66 -7.24 6.35 9.33
C HIS A 66 -6.56 7.56 8.67
N HIS A 67 -7.33 8.39 7.96
CA HIS A 67 -6.85 9.64 7.36
C HIS A 67 -6.76 10.81 8.34
N GLY A 68 -7.24 10.64 9.57
CA GLY A 68 -7.12 11.64 10.63
C GLY A 68 -8.16 12.77 10.55
N GLU A 69 -9.22 12.62 9.75
CA GLU A 69 -10.30 13.60 9.72
C GLU A 69 -11.33 13.33 10.84
N PRO A 70 -11.69 14.34 11.65
CA PRO A 70 -12.91 14.30 12.43
C PRO A 70 -14.09 14.61 11.50
N ARG A 71 -15.01 13.63 11.44
CA ARG A 71 -16.34 13.62 10.79
C ARG A 71 -16.94 14.98 10.42
#